data_AF-A0A2M8PKM7-F1
#
_entry.id   AF-A0A2M8PKM7-F1
#
_cell.length_a   1.000
_cell.length_b   1.000
_cell.length_c   1.000
_cell.angle_alpha   90.00
_cell.angle_beta   90.00
_cell.angle_gamma   90.00
#
_symmetry.space_group_name_H-M   'P 1'
#
loop_
_entity.id
_entity.type
_entity.pdbx_description
1 polymer ?
#
loop_
_entity_poly.entity_id
_entity_poly.type
_entity_poly.pdbx_seq_one_letter_code
_entity_poly.pdbx_strand_id
1 'polypeptide(L)'
;MTAPDIIQNGIPDYIDLFIIPGGADRPYTQKLNGIGNKRIREYVETGGTYLGICAGAYYGCGTIEFQKGTSSAICENRELQFFDGIGTGCLTDIAPSRYDQTLQSACTTPIDIEKEEIQTLYWGGCTFNAPIASNTKIIARYNKLDTHPPAI
;
A
#
# COMPACT_ATOMS: atom_id res chain seq x y z
N MET A 1 10.18 -2.99 -15.46
CA MET A 1 10.77 -1.64 -15.60
C MET A 1 11.52 -1.28 -14.35
N THR A 2 12.66 -0.62 -14.48
CA THR A 2 13.46 -0.09 -13.37
C THR A 2 13.10 1.38 -13.09
N ALA A 3 13.55 1.91 -11.95
CA ALA A 3 13.35 3.34 -11.65
C ALA A 3 14.00 4.26 -12.71
N PRO A 4 15.23 4.01 -13.20
CA PRO A 4 15.78 4.74 -14.34
C PRO A 4 14.89 4.71 -15.59
N ASP A 5 14.33 3.55 -15.94
CA ASP A 5 13.44 3.43 -17.10
C ASP A 5 12.21 4.34 -16.96
N ILE A 6 11.58 4.33 -15.77
CA ILE A 6 10.42 5.18 -15.46
C ILE A 6 10.81 6.66 -15.55
N ILE A 7 11.94 7.06 -14.97
CA ILE A 7 12.37 8.46 -14.94
C ILE A 7 12.67 8.98 -16.34
N GLN A 8 13.38 8.18 -17.15
CA GLN A 8 13.84 8.59 -18.47
C GLN A 8 12.71 8.52 -19.50
N ASN A 9 11.92 7.45 -19.49
CA ASN A 9 10.99 7.13 -20.58
C ASN A 9 9.51 7.23 -20.17
N GLY A 10 9.20 7.34 -18.89
CA GLY A 10 7.83 7.22 -18.38
C GLY A 10 7.33 5.78 -18.39
N ILE A 11 6.03 5.62 -18.13
CA ILE A 11 5.33 4.34 -18.29
C ILE A 11 4.57 4.40 -19.63
N PRO A 12 4.81 3.45 -20.56
CA PRO A 12 4.09 3.44 -21.83
C PRO A 12 2.58 3.27 -21.68
N ASP A 13 1.81 3.85 -22.60
CA ASP A 13 0.34 3.82 -22.61
C ASP A 13 -0.26 2.44 -22.91
N TYR A 14 0.48 1.55 -23.55
CA TYR A 14 0.08 0.15 -23.77
C TYR A 14 0.16 -0.74 -22.52
N ILE A 15 0.61 -0.20 -21.38
CA ILE A 15 0.63 -0.94 -20.10
C ILE A 15 -0.72 -0.74 -19.41
N ASP A 16 -1.49 -1.82 -19.26
CA ASP A 16 -2.80 -1.76 -18.59
C ASP A 16 -2.68 -1.59 -17.06
N LEU A 17 -1.65 -2.20 -16.47
CA LEU A 17 -1.46 -2.28 -15.02
C LEU A 17 0.01 -2.13 -14.63
N PHE A 18 0.30 -1.07 -13.86
CA PHE A 18 1.58 -0.86 -13.21
C PHE A 18 1.53 -1.31 -11.75
N ILE A 19 2.37 -2.30 -11.40
CA ILE A 19 2.38 -2.91 -10.07
C ILE A 19 3.63 -2.46 -9.29
N ILE A 20 3.44 -1.91 -8.09
CA ILE A 20 4.53 -1.77 -7.11
C ILE A 20 4.38 -2.88 -6.06
N PRO A 21 5.36 -3.79 -5.96
CA PRO A 21 5.27 -4.94 -5.08
C PRO A 21 5.51 -4.57 -3.61
N GLY A 22 5.45 -5.58 -2.74
CA GLY A 22 5.95 -5.47 -1.38
C GLY A 22 7.48 -5.35 -1.33
N GLY A 23 8.01 -4.97 -0.18
CA GLY A 23 9.45 -4.82 0.03
C GLY A 23 9.76 -3.75 1.07
N ALA A 24 10.93 -3.13 0.94
CA ALA A 24 11.30 -1.97 1.74
C ALA A 24 10.80 -0.69 1.07
N ASP A 25 10.08 0.14 1.83
CA ASP A 25 9.44 1.36 1.33
C ASP A 25 10.46 2.48 1.00
N ARG A 26 11.43 2.77 1.88
CA ARG A 26 12.41 3.86 1.68
C ARG A 26 13.22 3.77 0.37
N PRO A 27 13.63 2.58 -0.12
CA PRO A 27 14.21 2.46 -1.46
C PRO A 27 13.33 2.99 -2.60
N TYR A 28 12.00 2.96 -2.49
CA TYR A 28 11.12 3.59 -3.47
C TYR A 28 11.27 5.10 -3.42
N THR A 29 11.17 5.71 -2.23
CA THR A 29 11.30 7.17 -2.08
C THR A 29 12.65 7.68 -2.56
N GLN A 30 13.74 6.96 -2.24
CA GLN A 30 15.10 7.31 -2.68
C GLN A 30 15.27 7.29 -4.20
N LYS A 31 14.59 6.39 -4.90
CA LYS A 31 14.78 6.18 -6.34
C LYS A 31 13.75 6.89 -7.20
N LEU A 32 12.54 7.12 -6.71
CA LEU A 32 11.41 7.57 -7.51
C LEU A 32 10.92 8.97 -7.15
N ASN A 33 11.23 9.52 -5.97
CA ASN A 33 10.76 10.87 -5.62
C ASN A 33 11.17 11.92 -6.66
N GLY A 34 10.29 12.90 -6.87
CA GLY A 34 10.40 13.89 -7.94
C GLY A 34 9.94 13.31 -9.28
N ILE A 35 10.87 13.18 -10.23
CA ILE A 35 10.52 12.85 -11.63
C ILE A 35 9.85 11.47 -11.73
N GLY A 36 10.33 10.46 -11.00
CA GLY A 36 9.76 9.11 -11.07
C GLY A 36 8.28 9.09 -10.66
N ASN A 37 7.95 9.71 -9.52
CA ASN A 37 6.58 9.84 -9.03
C ASN A 37 5.72 10.68 -9.96
N LYS A 38 6.27 11.77 -10.51
CA LYS A 38 5.58 12.55 -11.55
C LYS A 38 5.19 11.67 -12.75
N ARG A 39 6.10 10.81 -13.24
CA ARG A 39 5.81 9.88 -14.35
C ARG A 39 4.78 8.82 -14.01
N ILE A 40 4.84 8.27 -12.80
CA ILE A 40 3.86 7.28 -12.33
C ILE A 40 2.48 7.94 -12.19
N ARG A 41 2.41 9.17 -11.66
CA ARG A 41 1.17 9.94 -11.59
C ARG A 41 0.61 10.27 -12.96
N GLU A 42 1.43 10.79 -13.87
CA GLU A 42 1.04 11.07 -15.26
C GLU A 42 0.36 9.84 -15.89
N TYR A 43 0.98 8.66 -15.77
CA TYR A 43 0.42 7.41 -16.29
C TYR A 43 -0.99 7.10 -15.75
N VAL A 44 -1.19 7.18 -14.43
CA VAL A 44 -2.49 6.91 -13.81
C VAL A 44 -3.53 7.98 -14.18
N GLU A 45 -3.13 9.25 -14.17
CA GLU A 45 -3.99 10.38 -14.49
C GLU A 45 -4.42 10.39 -15.98
N THR A 46 -3.66 9.76 -16.86
CA THR A 46 -4.01 9.54 -18.27
C THR A 46 -4.77 8.23 -18.54
N GLY A 47 -5.22 7.53 -17.49
CA GLY A 47 -6.09 6.34 -17.61
C GLY A 47 -5.40 4.99 -17.33
N GLY A 48 -4.13 4.98 -16.96
CA GLY A 48 -3.43 3.78 -16.51
C GLY A 48 -3.89 3.31 -15.12
N THR A 49 -3.61 2.05 -14.78
CA THR A 49 -4.00 1.49 -13.47
C THR A 49 -2.79 1.22 -12.59
N TYR A 50 -2.86 1.63 -11.32
CA TYR A 50 -1.86 1.34 -10.30
C TYR A 50 -2.34 0.25 -9.35
N LEU A 51 -1.48 -0.73 -9.06
CA LEU A 51 -1.69 -1.72 -8.00
C LEU A 51 -0.51 -1.73 -7.04
N GLY A 52 -0.75 -1.35 -5.80
CA GLY A 52 0.22 -1.43 -4.71
C GLY A 52 -0.01 -2.67 -3.85
N ILE A 53 1.04 -3.43 -3.55
CA ILE A 53 0.98 -4.60 -2.66
C ILE A 53 1.92 -4.37 -1.48
N CYS A 54 1.46 -4.60 -0.24
CA CYS A 54 2.26 -4.37 0.97
C CYS A 54 2.92 -2.98 0.94
N ALA A 55 4.26 -2.87 0.91
CA ALA A 55 4.98 -1.60 0.81
C ALA A 55 4.51 -0.73 -0.37
N GLY A 56 4.16 -1.31 -1.52
CA GLY A 56 3.54 -0.58 -2.62
C GLY A 56 2.15 -0.02 -2.28
N ALA A 57 1.35 -0.74 -1.51
CA ALA A 57 0.04 -0.25 -1.07
C ALA A 57 0.18 0.99 -0.17
N TYR A 58 1.13 0.94 0.77
CA TYR A 58 1.49 2.12 1.58
C TYR A 58 2.06 3.26 0.71
N TYR A 59 2.87 2.95 -0.29
CA TYR A 59 3.50 3.95 -1.17
C TYR A 59 2.48 4.79 -1.94
N GLY A 60 1.34 4.20 -2.30
CA GLY A 60 0.22 4.90 -2.95
C GLY A 60 -0.63 5.78 -2.01
N CYS A 61 -0.46 5.66 -0.70
CA CYS A 61 -1.15 6.51 0.29
C CYS A 61 -0.53 7.92 0.35
N GLY A 62 -1.19 8.87 1.01
CA GLY A 62 -0.61 10.19 1.30
C GLY A 62 0.37 10.12 2.47
N THR A 63 0.07 9.28 3.46
CA THR A 63 0.92 9.06 4.64
C THR A 63 1.00 7.58 4.98
N ILE A 64 2.16 7.16 5.46
CA ILE A 64 2.41 5.82 6.00
C ILE A 64 2.50 5.93 7.51
N GLU A 65 1.86 5.00 8.22
CA GLU A 65 2.13 4.71 9.63
C GLU A 65 2.44 3.23 9.80
N PHE A 66 3.70 2.86 9.55
CA PHE A 66 4.20 1.50 9.70
C PHE A 66 4.95 1.33 11.03
N GLN A 67 4.57 0.33 11.83
CA GLN A 67 5.13 0.03 13.15
C GLN A 67 5.28 1.26 14.07
N LYS A 68 4.29 2.16 14.05
CA LYS A 68 4.29 3.37 14.86
C LYS A 68 4.52 3.04 16.34
N GLY A 69 5.44 3.76 16.97
CA GLY A 69 5.83 3.54 18.37
C GLY A 69 6.92 2.49 18.60
N THR A 70 7.55 1.96 17.55
CA THR A 70 8.75 1.09 17.65
C THR A 70 10.01 1.79 17.12
N SER A 71 11.17 1.18 17.34
CA SER A 71 12.44 1.62 16.75
C SER A 71 12.49 1.48 15.22
N SER A 72 11.58 0.71 14.63
CA SER A 72 11.51 0.44 13.19
C SER A 72 10.35 1.19 12.52
N ALA A 73 9.79 2.19 13.20
CA ALA A 73 8.68 2.98 12.71
C ALA A 73 9.02 3.71 11.40
N ILE A 74 8.08 3.70 10.46
CA ILE A 74 8.09 4.55 9.26
C ILE A 74 6.78 5.35 9.31
N CYS A 75 6.88 6.62 9.67
CA CYS A 75 5.75 7.54 9.84
C CYS A 75 6.01 8.81 9.02
N GLU A 76 5.75 8.74 7.72
CA GLU A 76 6.25 9.71 6.74
C GLU A 76 5.24 9.90 5.59
N ASN A 77 5.31 11.04 4.90
CA ASN A 77 4.45 11.36 3.75
C ASN A 77 4.97 10.75 2.44
N ARG A 78 4.09 10.45 1.49
CA ARG A 78 4.44 9.94 0.17
C ARG A 78 3.91 10.88 -0.92
N GLU A 79 4.76 11.15 -1.90
CA GLU A 79 4.46 12.09 -3.00
C GLU A 79 3.47 11.51 -4.01
N LEU A 80 3.36 10.17 -4.13
CA LEU A 80 2.40 9.56 -5.03
C LEU A 80 0.96 9.91 -4.66
N GLN A 81 0.56 9.83 -3.39
CA GLN A 81 -0.74 10.30 -2.88
C GLN A 81 -1.92 10.00 -3.82
N PHE A 82 -2.02 8.76 -4.31
CA PHE A 82 -3.18 8.31 -5.10
C PHE A 82 -4.40 8.12 -4.21
N PHE A 83 -4.15 7.66 -2.99
CA PHE A 83 -5.12 7.65 -1.90
C PHE A 83 -4.73 8.74 -0.89
N ASP A 84 -5.56 9.79 -0.78
CA ASP A 84 -5.34 10.91 0.15
C ASP A 84 -5.68 10.54 1.60
N GLY A 85 -5.16 9.42 2.07
CA GLY A 85 -5.36 8.90 3.42
C GLY A 85 -4.11 8.24 3.97
N ILE A 86 -4.29 7.58 5.11
CA ILE A 86 -3.20 6.96 5.86
C ILE A 86 -3.25 5.45 5.66
N GLY A 87 -2.13 4.87 5.21
CA GLY A 87 -1.90 3.43 5.28
C GLY A 87 -1.29 3.08 6.63
N THR A 88 -2.05 2.39 7.49
CA THR A 88 -1.61 2.04 8.84
C THR A 88 -1.34 0.56 8.97
N GLY A 89 -0.19 0.20 9.52
CA GLY A 89 0.15 -1.18 9.87
C GLY A 89 1.51 -1.26 10.55
N CYS A 90 2.17 -2.41 10.65
CA CYS A 90 1.52 -3.71 10.69
C CYS A 90 0.49 -3.73 11.82
N LEU A 91 -0.72 -4.19 11.51
CA LEU A 91 -1.82 -4.43 12.44
C LEU A 91 -1.48 -5.58 13.40
N THR A 92 -1.14 -5.23 14.65
CA THR A 92 -0.75 -6.20 15.69
C THR A 92 -1.89 -7.07 16.18
N ASP A 93 -3.15 -6.66 15.94
CA ASP A 93 -4.33 -7.45 16.29
C ASP A 93 -4.62 -8.57 15.27
N ILE A 94 -3.95 -8.53 14.11
CA ILE A 94 -3.95 -9.61 13.12
C ILE A 94 -2.65 -10.40 13.19
N ALA A 95 -1.51 -9.71 13.24
CA ALA A 95 -0.20 -10.33 13.20
C ALA A 95 0.07 -11.17 14.46
N PRO A 96 0.71 -12.35 14.34
CA PRO A 96 1.04 -13.19 15.49
C PRO A 96 2.16 -12.58 16.35
N SER A 97 2.96 -11.68 15.77
CA SER A 97 4.09 -11.01 16.40
C SER A 97 4.39 -9.70 15.68
N ARG A 98 5.31 -8.89 16.22
CA ARG A 98 5.80 -7.70 15.51
C ARG A 98 6.45 -8.13 14.19
N TYR A 99 6.22 -7.35 13.13
CA TYR A 99 6.79 -7.67 11.83
C TYR A 99 8.32 -7.62 11.86
N ASP A 100 8.93 -8.75 11.51
CA ASP A 100 10.37 -9.01 11.60
C ASP A 100 10.96 -9.48 10.25
N GLN A 101 10.17 -9.44 9.18
CA GLN A 101 10.52 -9.93 7.84
C GLN A 101 10.76 -11.45 7.75
N THR A 102 10.39 -12.21 8.77
CA THR A 102 10.40 -13.68 8.74
C THR A 102 8.98 -14.22 8.63
N LEU A 103 8.85 -15.51 8.30
CA LEU A 103 7.55 -16.18 8.28
C LEU A 103 6.90 -16.26 9.67
N GLN A 104 7.64 -16.00 10.77
CA GLN A 104 7.09 -15.99 12.13
C GLN A 104 6.15 -14.80 12.37
N SER A 105 6.27 -13.74 11.57
CA SER A 105 5.37 -12.58 11.60
C SER A 105 4.27 -12.64 10.54
N ALA A 106 4.20 -13.72 9.75
CA ALA A 106 3.14 -13.94 8.77
C ALA A 106 2.01 -14.79 9.37
N CYS A 107 0.78 -14.56 8.92
CA CYS A 107 -0.37 -15.41 9.26
C CYS A 107 -1.42 -15.38 8.14
N THR A 108 -2.49 -16.16 8.29
CA THR A 108 -3.69 -16.01 7.47
C THR A 108 -4.76 -15.25 8.24
N THR A 109 -5.49 -14.40 7.52
CA THR A 109 -6.64 -13.67 8.06
C THR A 109 -7.78 -13.68 7.04
N PRO A 110 -9.04 -13.84 7.47
CA PRO A 110 -10.17 -13.63 6.58
C PRO A 110 -10.32 -12.15 6.24
N ILE A 111 -10.64 -11.90 4.98
CA ILE A 111 -11.21 -10.63 4.53
C ILE A 111 -12.59 -10.89 3.91
N ASP A 112 -13.53 -9.99 4.14
CA ASP A 112 -14.79 -9.95 3.40
C ASP A 112 -14.55 -9.17 2.10
N ILE A 113 -14.81 -9.82 0.98
CA ILE A 113 -14.86 -9.22 -0.36
C ILE A 113 -16.28 -9.41 -0.87
N GLU A 114 -17.01 -8.32 -1.06
CA GLU A 114 -18.37 -8.35 -1.61
C GLU A 114 -19.34 -9.34 -0.91
N LYS A 115 -19.22 -9.52 0.42
CA LYS A 115 -19.96 -10.48 1.27
C LYS A 115 -19.51 -11.94 1.18
N GLU A 116 -18.38 -12.19 0.52
CA GLU A 116 -17.72 -13.49 0.53
C GLU A 116 -16.46 -13.42 1.38
N GLU A 117 -16.31 -14.37 2.31
CA GLU A 117 -15.10 -14.45 3.12
C GLU A 117 -14.01 -15.24 2.40
N ILE A 118 -12.84 -14.62 2.24
CA ILE A 118 -11.66 -15.23 1.62
C ILE A 118 -10.49 -15.20 2.60
N GLN A 119 -9.78 -16.32 2.73
CA GLN A 119 -8.55 -16.39 3.50
C GLN A 119 -7.40 -15.75 2.70
N THR A 120 -6.76 -14.73 3.28
CA THR A 120 -5.61 -14.06 2.67
C THR A 120 -4.35 -14.20 3.53
N LEU A 121 -3.20 -14.17 2.87
CA LEU A 121 -1.90 -14.05 3.55
C LEU A 121 -1.75 -12.63 4.07
N TYR A 122 -1.50 -12.50 5.37
CA TYR A 122 -1.18 -11.24 6.01
C TYR A 122 0.27 -11.24 6.49
N TRP A 123 1.08 -10.31 5.97
CA TRP A 123 2.49 -10.16 6.31
C TRP A 123 2.94 -8.70 6.23
N GLY A 124 2.60 -7.94 7.26
CA GLY A 124 2.97 -6.51 7.35
C GLY A 124 2.10 -5.55 6.53
N GLY A 125 0.98 -6.01 5.99
CA GLY A 125 0.03 -5.21 5.22
C GLY A 125 -0.62 -4.08 6.02
N CYS A 126 -1.27 -3.15 5.31
CA CYS A 126 -1.98 -2.01 5.89
C CYS A 126 -3.48 -2.26 6.05
N THR A 127 -4.10 -1.41 6.86
CA THR A 127 -5.46 -0.93 6.67
C THR A 127 -5.43 0.51 6.13
N PHE A 128 -6.53 0.95 5.52
CA PHE A 128 -6.65 2.29 4.95
C PHE A 128 -7.62 3.17 5.73
N ASN A 129 -7.16 4.37 6.08
CA ASN A 129 -7.96 5.37 6.78
C ASN A 129 -8.14 6.58 5.87
N ALA A 130 -9.35 6.75 5.33
CA ALA A 130 -9.70 7.84 4.43
C ALA A 130 -10.21 9.08 5.19
N PRO A 131 -10.02 10.29 4.66
CA PRO A 131 -10.76 11.46 5.10
C PRO A 131 -12.25 11.35 4.76
N ILE A 132 -13.09 12.13 5.44
CA ILE A 132 -14.57 12.05 5.41
C ILE A 132 -15.15 12.22 3.99
N ALA A 133 -14.44 12.87 3.06
CA ALA A 133 -14.88 13.17 1.71
C ALA A 133 -13.96 12.58 0.63
N SER A 134 -13.72 11.26 0.65
CA SER A 134 -12.92 10.59 -0.38
C SER A 134 -13.78 9.91 -1.45
N ASN A 135 -13.35 10.00 -2.72
CA ASN A 135 -13.92 9.23 -3.84
C ASN A 135 -13.32 7.81 -3.86
N THR A 136 -13.40 7.10 -2.73
CA THR A 136 -12.78 5.78 -2.54
C THR A 136 -13.84 4.70 -2.45
N LYS A 137 -13.70 3.64 -3.24
CA LYS A 137 -14.47 2.40 -3.07
C LYS A 137 -13.65 1.43 -2.23
N ILE A 138 -14.24 0.94 -1.15
CA ILE A 138 -13.67 -0.15 -0.33
C ILE A 138 -14.11 -1.46 -0.96
N ILE A 139 -13.16 -2.32 -1.31
CA ILE A 139 -13.40 -3.60 -1.97
C ILE A 139 -13.37 -4.72 -0.93
N ALA A 140 -12.52 -4.60 0.09
CA ALA A 140 -12.37 -5.62 1.11
C ALA A 140 -12.22 -5.05 2.53
N ARG A 141 -12.62 -5.83 3.54
CA ARG A 141 -12.46 -5.49 4.96
C ARG A 141 -11.88 -6.64 5.76
N TYR A 142 -11.09 -6.33 6.79
CA TYR A 142 -10.62 -7.35 7.74
C TYR A 142 -11.75 -7.76 8.69
N ASN A 143 -12.18 -9.02 8.64
CA ASN A 143 -13.29 -9.52 9.47
C ASN A 143 -12.93 -9.78 10.93
N LYS A 144 -11.64 -10.03 11.22
CA LYS A 144 -11.17 -10.34 12.57
C LYS A 144 -11.09 -9.13 13.50
N LEU A 145 -11.20 -7.91 12.98
CA LEU A 145 -11.05 -6.68 13.74
C LEU A 145 -12.42 -6.06 13.99
N ASP A 146 -12.70 -5.64 15.22
CA ASP A 146 -14.01 -5.13 15.66
C ASP A 146 -14.55 -4.00 14.77
N THR A 147 -13.67 -3.14 14.25
CA THR A 147 -14.01 -2.00 13.41
C THR A 147 -14.20 -2.35 11.94
N HIS A 148 -13.96 -3.60 11.54
CA HIS A 148 -13.97 -4.09 10.16
C HIS A 148 -13.26 -3.14 9.18
N PRO A 149 -12.00 -2.77 9.46
CA PRO A 149 -11.36 -1.66 8.76
C PRO A 149 -10.97 -2.08 7.33
N PRO A 150 -10.82 -1.12 6.39
CA PRO A 150 -10.58 -1.42 4.98
C PRO A 150 -9.26 -2.16 4.74
N ALA A 151 -9.33 -3.32 4.09
CA ALA A 151 -8.17 -4.12 3.71
C ALA A 151 -7.72 -3.84 2.27
N ILE A 152 -8.66 -3.44 1.39
CA ILE A 152 -8.46 -3.04 -0.01
C ILE A 152 -9.42 -1.91 -0.34
#